data_AF-A0A1Q9AFY7-F1
#
_entry.id   AF-A0A1Q9AFY7-F1
#
_cell.length_a   1.000
_cell.length_b   1.000
_cell.length_c   1.000
_cell.angle_alpha   90.00
_cell.angle_beta   90.00
_cell.angle_gamma   90.00
#
_symmetry.space_group_name_H-M   'P 1'
#
loop_
_entity.id
_entity.type
_entity.pdbx_description
1 polymer ?
#
loop_
_entity_poly.entity_id
_entity_poly.type
_entity_poly.pdbx_seq_one_letter_code
_entity_poly.pdbx_strand_id
1 'polypeptide(L)'
;MANGLQAGARQFRKAARSLLFAASLAGMVGMGESAMAGPLADAAAQAEAQAAAGDAAGARVTMETAFGAFSAGLPMSISRATFVRAEPSGYAMYEPRGDSAFKPGESLISYIEPVGLSWAPAPEAGKLETRFTVDFDILDPKGTVLAGQKAFGDFRFVSYQRNQEIYATLTIDVTGAPPGAYVLRFRFNDAKSDKTASVEQPFTIVAPPETPPAEPPAAAPAEPAAQPPVQASPPATP
;
A
#
# COMPACT_ATOMS: atom_id res chain seq x y z
N MET A 1 -69.53 -24.99 50.42
CA MET A 1 -70.52 -24.10 51.06
C MET A 1 -70.00 -22.69 50.94
N ALA A 2 -70.73 -21.88 50.18
CA ALA A 2 -70.49 -20.46 50.03
C ALA A 2 -70.94 -19.71 51.29
N ASN A 3 -70.21 -18.67 51.65
CA ASN A 3 -70.69 -17.47 52.32
C ASN A 3 -69.49 -16.51 52.33
N GLY A 4 -69.50 -15.35 51.69
CA GLY A 4 -70.63 -14.51 51.35
C GLY A 4 -70.41 -13.17 52.02
N LEU A 5 -70.46 -12.11 51.20
CA LEU A 5 -70.86 -10.74 51.55
C LEU A 5 -69.97 -9.99 52.58
N GLN A 6 -69.79 -8.68 52.51
CA GLN A 6 -70.03 -7.65 51.52
C GLN A 6 -69.52 -6.34 52.16
N ALA A 7 -69.27 -5.34 51.31
CA ALA A 7 -69.39 -3.91 51.58
C ALA A 7 -68.50 -3.31 52.70
N GLY A 8 -67.78 -2.21 52.50
CA GLY A 8 -68.04 -1.08 51.63
C GLY A 8 -67.97 0.18 52.49
N ALA A 9 -67.37 1.25 51.94
CA ALA A 9 -67.48 2.67 52.31
C ALA A 9 -66.13 3.37 52.56
N ARG A 10 -65.70 4.06 51.50
CA ARG A 10 -65.26 5.48 51.47
C ARG A 10 -64.95 6.13 52.83
N GLN A 11 -63.78 6.77 52.94
CA GLN A 11 -63.74 8.24 52.99
C GLN A 11 -62.31 8.81 52.90
N PHE A 12 -62.31 10.07 52.46
CA PHE A 12 -61.21 10.89 51.95
C PHE A 12 -60.54 11.75 53.03
N ARG A 13 -59.29 12.16 52.76
CA ARG A 13 -58.52 13.28 53.37
C ARG A 13 -57.93 12.94 54.76
N LYS A 14 -56.68 13.23 55.11
CA LYS A 14 -55.84 14.42 54.87
C LYS A 14 -54.35 14.05 54.99
N ALA A 15 -53.51 14.82 54.29
CA ALA A 15 -52.06 14.81 54.39
C ALA A 15 -51.55 15.15 55.80
N ALA A 16 -50.47 14.49 56.24
CA ALA A 16 -49.36 15.10 56.99
C ALA A 16 -48.25 14.08 57.31
N ARG A 17 -47.01 14.58 57.16
CA ARG A 17 -45.78 14.24 57.91
C ARG A 17 -44.88 13.12 57.38
N SER A 18 -43.86 13.60 56.68
CA SER A 18 -42.52 13.07 56.48
C SER A 18 -41.96 12.30 57.69
N LEU A 19 -41.35 11.14 57.45
CA LEU A 19 -39.90 10.92 57.34
C LEU A 19 -39.67 9.40 57.36
N LEU A 20 -38.98 8.83 56.36
CA LEU A 20 -38.11 7.66 56.52
C LEU A 20 -37.30 7.45 55.23
N PHE A 21 -35.99 7.53 55.40
CA PHE A 21 -34.92 7.13 54.49
C PHE A 21 -35.08 5.68 54.02
N ALA A 22 -34.87 5.39 52.72
CA ALA A 22 -34.05 4.27 52.25
C ALA A 22 -34.13 4.10 50.71
N ALA A 23 -32.99 4.32 50.06
CA ALA A 23 -32.42 3.66 48.88
C ALA A 23 -33.32 2.88 47.90
N SER A 24 -33.32 3.31 46.63
CA SER A 24 -33.22 2.39 45.49
C SER A 24 -32.65 3.11 44.25
N LEU A 25 -31.33 3.36 44.27
CA LEU A 25 -30.56 3.65 43.06
C LEU A 25 -29.74 2.40 42.72
N ALA A 26 -30.37 1.38 42.15
CA ALA A 26 -29.68 0.22 41.61
C ALA A 26 -30.60 -0.51 40.64
N GLY A 27 -30.19 -0.63 39.38
CA GLY A 27 -30.86 -1.57 38.47
C GLY A 27 -30.93 -1.22 37.00
N MET A 28 -29.90 -0.61 36.40
CA MET A 28 -29.55 -0.92 35.01
C MET A 28 -28.03 -1.03 34.93
N VAL A 29 -27.52 -2.15 35.43
CA VAL A 29 -26.19 -2.67 35.08
C VAL A 29 -26.20 -2.81 33.57
N GLY A 30 -25.31 -2.06 32.90
CA GLY A 30 -25.12 -2.18 31.48
C GLY A 30 -24.88 -3.65 31.13
N MET A 31 -25.72 -4.19 30.26
CA MET A 31 -25.41 -5.40 29.51
C MET A 31 -24.24 -5.04 28.61
N GLY A 32 -23.02 -5.07 29.17
CA GLY A 32 -21.82 -5.06 28.39
C GLY A 32 -21.87 -6.31 27.53
N GLU A 33 -22.15 -6.12 26.24
CA GLU A 33 -21.90 -7.15 25.24
C GLU A 33 -20.47 -7.61 25.45
N SER A 34 -20.30 -8.82 26.00
CA SER A 34 -19.00 -9.46 26.04
C SER A 34 -18.69 -9.80 24.59
N ALA A 35 -18.01 -8.90 23.89
CA ALA A 35 -17.45 -9.20 22.58
C ALA A 35 -16.51 -10.40 22.78
N MET A 36 -16.91 -11.56 22.24
CA MET A 36 -16.05 -12.73 22.23
C MET A 36 -14.78 -12.37 21.44
N ALA A 37 -13.62 -12.61 22.04
CA ALA A 37 -12.34 -12.42 21.37
C ALA A 37 -12.32 -13.25 20.07
N GLY A 38 -11.82 -12.65 18.99
CA GLY A 38 -11.64 -13.37 17.73
C GLY A 38 -10.41 -14.29 17.78
N PRO A 39 -10.28 -15.26 16.85
CA PRO A 39 -9.18 -16.24 16.87
C PRO A 39 -7.77 -15.63 16.89
N LEU A 40 -7.58 -14.44 16.31
CA LEU A 40 -6.30 -13.74 16.35
C LEU A 40 -5.94 -13.27 17.77
N ALA A 41 -6.92 -12.80 18.55
CA ALA A 41 -6.70 -12.36 19.93
C ALA A 41 -6.41 -13.55 20.86
N ASP A 42 -7.10 -14.68 20.66
CA ASP A 42 -6.82 -15.92 21.39
C ASP A 42 -5.39 -16.41 21.12
N ALA A 43 -4.98 -16.41 19.84
CA ALA A 43 -3.62 -16.77 19.46
C ALA A 43 -2.56 -15.82 20.03
N ALA A 44 -2.87 -14.52 20.14
CA ALA A 44 -1.98 -13.56 20.78
C ALA A 44 -1.76 -13.87 22.26
N ALA A 45 -2.85 -14.12 23.01
CA ALA A 45 -2.76 -14.53 24.41
C ALA A 45 -1.96 -15.83 24.58
N GLN A 46 -2.16 -16.81 23.68
CA GLN A 46 -1.40 -18.05 23.69
C GLN A 46 0.09 -17.81 23.41
N ALA A 47 0.42 -16.99 22.41
CA ALA A 47 1.81 -16.68 22.07
C ALA A 47 2.53 -15.97 23.23
N GLU A 48 1.86 -15.04 23.91
CA GLU A 48 2.39 -14.38 25.12
C GLU A 48 2.67 -15.39 26.25
N ALA A 49 1.75 -16.33 26.49
CA ALA A 49 1.93 -17.38 27.48
C ALA A 49 3.12 -18.30 27.14
N GLN A 50 3.27 -18.70 25.87
CA GLN A 50 4.42 -19.48 25.40
C GLN A 50 5.73 -18.72 25.60
N ALA A 51 5.77 -17.43 25.24
CA ALA A 51 6.94 -16.59 25.42
C ALA A 51 7.32 -16.45 26.92
N ALA A 52 6.33 -16.23 27.80
CA ALA A 52 6.54 -16.16 29.25
C ALA A 52 7.07 -17.49 29.84
N ALA A 53 6.72 -18.62 29.24
CA ALA A 53 7.23 -19.95 29.59
C ALA A 53 8.60 -20.29 28.97
N GLY A 54 9.21 -19.38 28.20
CA GLY A 54 10.50 -19.57 27.53
C GLY A 54 10.42 -20.23 26.15
N ASP A 55 9.23 -20.52 25.64
CA ASP A 55 9.00 -21.07 24.30
C ASP A 55 8.80 -19.95 23.27
N ALA A 56 9.86 -19.18 23.02
CA ALA A 56 9.83 -18.08 22.06
C ALA A 56 9.59 -18.55 20.62
N ALA A 57 10.09 -19.73 20.25
CA ALA A 57 9.90 -20.29 18.92
C ALA A 57 8.44 -20.68 18.69
N GLY A 58 7.81 -21.37 19.65
CA GLY A 58 6.39 -21.70 19.59
C GLY A 58 5.51 -20.46 19.57
N ALA A 59 5.82 -19.44 20.38
CA ALA A 59 5.11 -18.16 20.37
C ALA A 59 5.08 -17.51 18.98
N ARG A 60 6.23 -17.47 18.30
CA ARG A 60 6.33 -16.95 16.93
C ARG A 60 5.45 -17.75 15.96
N VAL A 61 5.57 -19.08 15.97
CA VAL A 61 4.79 -19.96 15.08
C VAL A 61 3.28 -19.77 15.28
N THR A 62 2.83 -19.68 16.54
CA THR A 62 1.44 -19.41 16.89
C THR A 62 0.95 -18.10 16.25
N MET A 63 1.71 -17.02 16.42
CA MET A 63 1.35 -15.71 15.88
C MET A 63 1.38 -15.68 14.34
N GLU A 64 2.42 -16.22 13.71
CA GLU A 64 2.53 -16.28 12.25
C GLU A 64 1.36 -17.03 11.61
N THR A 65 1.00 -18.18 12.20
CA THR A 65 -0.11 -18.99 11.74
C THR A 65 -1.43 -18.24 11.84
N ALA A 66 -1.69 -17.63 13.00
CA ALA A 66 -2.93 -16.91 13.26
C ALA A 66 -3.04 -15.63 12.41
N PHE A 67 -1.96 -14.86 12.29
CA PHE A 67 -1.93 -13.65 11.47
C PHE A 67 -2.10 -13.99 9.99
N GLY A 68 -1.44 -15.06 9.50
CA GLY A 68 -1.62 -15.52 8.13
C GLY A 68 -3.05 -15.97 7.83
N ALA A 69 -3.72 -16.64 8.78
CA ALA A 69 -5.13 -17.02 8.65
C ALA A 69 -6.07 -15.81 8.67
N PHE A 70 -5.85 -14.86 9.59
CA PHE A 70 -6.59 -13.60 9.66
C PHE A 70 -6.47 -12.82 8.35
N SER A 71 -5.23 -12.60 7.87
CA SER A 71 -4.95 -11.86 6.64
C SER A 71 -5.63 -12.51 5.43
N ALA A 72 -5.57 -13.84 5.28
CA ALA A 72 -6.26 -14.54 4.19
C ALA A 72 -7.79 -14.37 4.20
N GLY A 73 -8.39 -14.04 5.36
CA GLY A 73 -9.80 -13.72 5.51
C GLY A 73 -10.19 -12.29 5.11
N LEU A 74 -9.22 -11.39 4.97
CA LEU A 74 -9.48 -10.00 4.57
C LEU A 74 -9.84 -9.90 3.09
N PRO A 75 -10.57 -8.85 2.67
CA PRO A 75 -10.63 -8.47 1.26
C PRO A 75 -9.22 -8.24 0.70
N MET A 76 -9.01 -8.56 -0.57
CA MET A 76 -7.75 -8.22 -1.22
C MET A 76 -7.61 -6.70 -1.28
N SER A 77 -6.42 -6.18 -1.00
CA SER A 77 -6.11 -4.76 -1.03
C SER A 77 -4.65 -4.54 -1.36
N ILE A 78 -4.30 -3.30 -1.70
CA ILE A 78 -2.91 -2.89 -1.92
C ILE A 78 -2.48 -2.06 -0.71
N SER A 79 -1.60 -2.59 0.13
CA SER A 79 -1.10 -1.88 1.32
C SER A 79 -0.04 -0.84 0.96
N ARG A 80 0.66 -1.05 -0.15
CA ARG A 80 1.70 -0.15 -0.66
C ARG A 80 1.82 -0.24 -2.17
N ALA A 81 1.99 0.91 -2.82
CA ALA A 81 2.46 1.03 -4.18
C ALA A 81 3.36 2.26 -4.28
N THR A 82 4.56 2.12 -4.83
CA THR A 82 5.48 3.24 -5.02
C THR A 82 6.36 3.02 -6.24
N PHE A 83 6.72 4.10 -6.92
CA PHE A 83 7.80 4.05 -7.90
C PHE A 83 9.15 3.89 -7.18
N VAL A 84 10.01 3.06 -7.75
CA VAL A 84 11.34 2.74 -7.23
C VAL A 84 12.41 2.99 -8.28
N ARG A 85 13.66 3.17 -7.84
CA ARG A 85 14.78 3.48 -8.75
C ARG A 85 15.28 2.28 -9.55
N ALA A 86 15.12 1.08 -9.00
CA ALA A 86 15.60 -0.18 -9.55
C ALA A 86 14.82 -1.34 -8.94
N GLU A 87 15.10 -2.56 -9.42
CA GLU A 87 14.57 -3.80 -8.86
C GLU A 87 14.87 -3.89 -7.35
N PRO A 88 13.86 -4.09 -6.49
CA PRO A 88 14.02 -4.35 -5.07
C PRO A 88 14.84 -5.62 -4.80
N SER A 89 15.69 -5.59 -3.77
CA SER A 89 16.45 -6.78 -3.34
C SER A 89 15.65 -7.73 -2.44
N GLY A 90 14.46 -7.31 -2.01
CA GLY A 90 13.56 -8.07 -1.16
C GLY A 90 12.34 -7.26 -0.71
N TYR A 91 11.46 -7.89 0.07
CA TYR A 91 10.29 -7.22 0.64
C TYR A 91 10.72 -6.05 1.52
N ALA A 92 10.15 -4.88 1.28
CA ALA A 92 10.50 -3.60 1.91
C ALA A 92 11.98 -3.17 1.74
N MET A 93 12.73 -3.80 0.84
CA MET A 93 14.14 -3.49 0.54
C MET A 93 14.25 -2.82 -0.83
N TYR A 94 13.68 -1.63 -0.95
CA TYR A 94 13.67 -0.83 -2.18
C TYR A 94 14.10 0.61 -1.92
N GLU A 95 14.60 1.27 -2.96
CA GLU A 95 14.89 2.71 -2.93
C GLU A 95 13.76 3.46 -3.63
N PRO A 96 12.96 4.28 -2.92
CA PRO A 96 11.93 5.10 -3.55
C PRO A 96 12.54 6.01 -4.63
N ARG A 97 11.80 6.22 -5.72
CA ARG A 97 12.24 7.16 -6.75
C ARG A 97 12.40 8.59 -6.18
N GLY A 98 11.42 9.01 -5.37
CA GLY A 98 11.36 10.33 -4.72
C GLY A 98 10.48 11.35 -5.47
N ASP A 99 10.19 11.10 -6.75
CA ASP A 99 9.23 11.85 -7.56
C ASP A 99 8.40 10.91 -8.45
N SER A 100 7.53 11.50 -9.29
CA SER A 100 6.77 10.78 -10.33
C SER A 100 6.93 11.45 -11.69
N ALA A 101 8.10 12.05 -11.92
CA ALA A 101 8.46 12.70 -13.17
C ALA A 101 9.49 11.84 -13.91
N PHE A 102 9.16 11.43 -15.13
CA PHE A 102 9.92 10.48 -15.93
C PHE A 102 10.36 11.15 -17.22
N LYS A 103 11.58 10.83 -17.68
CA LYS A 103 12.05 11.26 -19.00
C LYS A 103 11.34 10.44 -20.08
N PRO A 104 11.24 10.97 -21.31
CA PRO A 104 10.75 10.18 -22.44
C PRO A 104 11.57 8.89 -22.60
N GLY A 105 10.88 7.74 -22.67
CA GLY A 105 11.50 6.41 -22.77
C GLY A 105 12.07 5.85 -21.47
N GLU A 106 11.95 6.55 -20.35
CA GLU A 106 12.32 6.00 -19.04
C GLU A 106 11.26 5.01 -18.55
N SER A 107 11.68 3.81 -18.13
CA SER A 107 10.78 2.79 -17.61
C SER A 107 10.19 3.18 -16.25
N LEU A 108 8.92 2.85 -16.05
CA LEU A 108 8.23 3.00 -14.77
C LEU A 108 8.39 1.70 -13.97
N ILE A 109 9.18 1.73 -12.89
CA ILE A 109 9.36 0.56 -12.01
C ILE A 109 8.52 0.76 -10.75
N SER A 110 7.53 -0.10 -10.53
CA SER A 110 6.63 -0.03 -9.36
C SER A 110 6.86 -1.22 -8.44
N TYR A 111 7.04 -0.94 -7.14
CA TYR A 111 7.00 -1.92 -6.07
C TYR A 111 5.62 -1.88 -5.41
N ILE A 112 4.95 -3.03 -5.33
CA ILE A 112 3.57 -3.13 -4.86
C ILE A 112 3.39 -4.29 -3.90
N GLU A 113 2.74 -4.07 -2.76
CA GLU A 113 2.45 -5.06 -1.73
C GLU A 113 0.94 -5.39 -1.72
N PRO A 114 0.53 -6.55 -2.27
CA PRO A 114 -0.83 -7.04 -2.11
C PRO A 114 -1.02 -7.72 -0.74
N VAL A 115 -2.17 -7.48 -0.12
CA VAL A 115 -2.61 -8.13 1.12
C VAL A 115 -3.98 -8.76 0.93
N GLY A 116 -4.41 -9.63 1.85
CA GLY A 116 -5.70 -10.32 1.73
C GLY A 116 -5.71 -11.47 0.73
N LEU A 117 -4.53 -11.95 0.32
CA LEU A 117 -4.35 -13.03 -0.64
C LEU A 117 -4.94 -14.35 -0.12
N SER A 118 -5.58 -15.09 -1.03
CA SER A 118 -6.10 -16.42 -0.74
C SER A 118 -4.99 -17.46 -0.86
N TRP A 119 -5.08 -18.48 -0.01
CA TRP A 119 -4.11 -19.56 0.06
C TRP A 119 -4.81 -20.92 -0.03
N ALA A 120 -4.24 -21.83 -0.80
CA ALA A 120 -4.73 -23.21 -0.94
C ALA A 120 -3.58 -24.20 -0.73
N PRO A 121 -3.85 -25.48 -0.43
CA PRO A 121 -2.83 -26.53 -0.46
C PRO A 121 -2.10 -26.55 -1.80
N ALA A 122 -0.77 -26.65 -1.76
CA ALA A 122 0.06 -26.85 -2.94
C ALA A 122 0.19 -28.36 -3.25
N PRO A 123 0.56 -28.76 -4.49
CA PRO A 123 0.87 -30.14 -4.82
C PRO A 123 2.00 -30.74 -3.97
N GLU A 124 2.94 -29.90 -3.54
CA GLU A 124 4.03 -30.28 -2.66
C GLU A 124 3.53 -30.50 -1.22
N ALA A 125 3.86 -31.66 -0.65
CA ALA A 125 3.40 -32.05 0.67
C ALA A 125 3.71 -31.00 1.75
N GLY A 126 2.68 -30.63 2.52
CA GLY A 126 2.78 -29.69 3.63
C GLY A 126 2.93 -28.21 3.21
N LYS A 127 2.91 -27.90 1.91
CA LYS A 127 3.01 -26.51 1.44
C LYS A 127 1.65 -25.93 1.06
N LEU A 128 1.60 -24.61 1.08
CA LEU A 128 0.51 -23.77 0.65
C LEU A 128 0.96 -22.96 -0.56
N GLU A 129 0.01 -22.56 -1.38
CA GLU A 129 0.21 -21.71 -2.54
C GLU A 129 -0.75 -20.53 -2.51
N THR A 130 -0.22 -19.36 -2.84
CA THR A 130 -1.00 -18.24 -3.34
C THR A 130 -0.54 -17.87 -4.75
N ARG A 131 -1.47 -17.37 -5.56
CA ARG A 131 -1.19 -16.92 -6.92
C ARG A 131 -2.12 -15.76 -7.27
N PHE A 132 -1.59 -14.77 -7.97
CA PHE A 132 -2.36 -13.67 -8.52
C PHE A 132 -1.79 -13.22 -9.86
N THR A 133 -2.65 -12.69 -10.72
CA THR A 133 -2.24 -12.01 -11.95
C THR A 133 -2.37 -10.50 -11.77
N VAL A 134 -1.63 -9.74 -12.58
CA VAL A 134 -1.71 -8.29 -12.61
C VAL A 134 -1.97 -7.82 -14.03
N ASP A 135 -3.03 -7.04 -14.20
CA ASP A 135 -3.28 -6.24 -15.40
C ASP A 135 -2.68 -4.84 -15.21
N PHE A 136 -2.34 -4.16 -16.30
CA PHE A 136 -2.09 -2.71 -16.26
C PHE A 136 -2.92 -1.96 -17.30
N ASP A 137 -3.27 -0.72 -16.97
CA ASP A 137 -3.75 0.30 -17.90
C ASP A 137 -2.91 1.57 -17.73
N ILE A 138 -2.63 2.27 -18.83
CA ILE A 138 -2.18 3.66 -18.83
C ILE A 138 -3.37 4.52 -19.21
N LEU A 139 -3.69 5.50 -18.38
CA LEU A 139 -4.82 6.40 -18.57
C LEU A 139 -4.37 7.85 -18.77
N ASP A 140 -5.20 8.61 -19.47
CA ASP A 140 -5.14 10.07 -19.40
C ASP A 140 -5.71 10.57 -18.04
N PRO A 141 -5.53 11.85 -17.69
CA PRO A 141 -6.05 12.41 -16.43
C PRO A 141 -7.58 12.44 -16.32
N LYS A 142 -8.31 12.15 -17.42
CA LYS A 142 -9.77 12.06 -17.44
C LYS A 142 -10.25 10.61 -17.22
N GLY A 143 -9.34 9.65 -17.10
CA GLY A 143 -9.65 8.23 -16.94
C GLY A 143 -9.90 7.49 -18.25
N THR A 144 -9.55 8.06 -19.41
CA THR A 144 -9.57 7.35 -20.68
C THR A 144 -8.40 6.38 -20.75
N VAL A 145 -8.66 5.11 -21.03
CA VAL A 145 -7.59 4.12 -21.23
C VAL A 145 -6.90 4.38 -22.57
N LEU A 146 -5.60 4.65 -22.52
CA LEU A 146 -4.75 4.90 -23.69
C LEU A 146 -4.03 3.63 -24.16
N ALA A 147 -3.65 2.78 -23.21
CA ALA A 147 -3.01 1.48 -23.43
C ALA A 147 -3.28 0.57 -22.24
N GLY A 148 -3.12 -0.74 -22.42
CA GLY A 148 -3.23 -1.68 -21.32
C GLY A 148 -2.97 -3.12 -21.77
N GLN A 149 -2.71 -3.98 -20.80
CA GLN A 149 -2.49 -5.41 -21.02
C GLN A 149 -3.07 -6.21 -19.86
N LYS A 150 -3.80 -7.27 -20.21
CA LYS A 150 -4.30 -8.27 -19.27
C LYS A 150 -3.23 -9.30 -18.95
N ALA A 151 -3.23 -9.78 -17.70
CA ALA A 151 -2.27 -10.77 -17.21
C ALA A 151 -0.81 -10.42 -17.60
N PHE A 152 -0.48 -9.14 -17.47
CA PHE A 152 0.87 -8.62 -17.69
C PHE A 152 1.87 -9.27 -16.73
N GLY A 153 1.47 -9.45 -15.47
CA GLY A 153 2.21 -10.23 -14.47
C GLY A 153 1.43 -11.46 -14.00
N ASP A 154 2.16 -12.51 -13.63
CA ASP A 154 1.65 -13.73 -13.02
C ASP A 154 2.61 -14.18 -11.92
N PHE A 155 2.16 -14.10 -10.67
CA PHE A 155 2.98 -14.30 -9.49
C PHE A 155 2.47 -15.50 -8.72
N ARG A 156 3.34 -16.49 -8.50
CA ARG A 156 3.05 -17.71 -7.76
C ARG A 156 4.05 -17.88 -6.62
N PHE A 157 3.53 -18.03 -5.41
CA PHE A 157 4.35 -18.26 -4.21
C PHE A 157 3.94 -19.56 -3.55
N VAL A 158 4.92 -20.43 -3.27
CA VAL A 158 4.72 -21.72 -2.61
C VAL A 158 5.59 -21.79 -1.36
N SER A 159 4.97 -22.00 -0.20
CA SER A 159 5.63 -21.90 1.11
C SER A 159 4.98 -22.81 2.14
N TYR A 160 5.66 -23.10 3.25
CA TYR A 160 5.08 -23.86 4.37
C TYR A 160 4.10 -23.05 5.22
N GLN A 161 4.10 -21.74 5.06
CA GLN A 161 3.24 -20.80 5.78
C GLN A 161 2.55 -19.86 4.80
N ARG A 162 1.49 -19.18 5.26
CA ARG A 162 0.86 -18.09 4.52
C ARG A 162 1.74 -16.84 4.65
N ASN A 163 2.80 -16.75 3.85
CA ASN A 163 3.74 -15.63 3.92
C ASN A 163 3.02 -14.30 3.74
N GLN A 164 3.40 -13.30 4.54
CA GLN A 164 2.81 -11.95 4.50
C GLN A 164 3.74 -10.93 3.83
N GLU A 165 5.02 -11.26 3.71
CA GLU A 165 6.05 -10.47 3.05
C GLU A 165 6.04 -10.76 1.54
N ILE A 166 4.94 -10.42 0.86
CA ILE A 166 4.76 -10.62 -0.58
C ILE A 166 4.71 -9.26 -1.29
N TYR A 167 5.46 -9.15 -2.39
CA TYR A 167 5.45 -7.99 -3.25
C TYR A 167 5.52 -8.39 -4.73
N ALA A 168 5.12 -7.46 -5.60
CA ALA A 168 5.30 -7.52 -7.04
C ALA A 168 6.15 -6.33 -7.49
N THR A 169 7.16 -6.60 -8.32
CA THR A 169 7.83 -5.56 -9.10
C THR A 169 7.27 -5.57 -10.51
N LEU A 170 6.79 -4.41 -10.97
CA LEU A 170 6.19 -4.25 -12.30
C LEU A 170 6.92 -3.13 -13.04
N THR A 171 7.51 -3.46 -14.18
CA THR A 171 8.26 -2.52 -15.02
C THR A 171 7.50 -2.27 -16.31
N ILE A 172 7.09 -1.02 -16.54
CA ILE A 172 6.34 -0.61 -17.73
C ILE A 172 7.18 0.34 -18.57
N ASP A 173 7.37 -0.02 -19.83
CA ASP A 173 8.00 0.85 -20.81
C ASP A 173 6.96 1.75 -21.46
N VAL A 174 7.17 3.07 -21.36
CA VAL A 174 6.30 4.10 -21.95
C VAL A 174 6.94 4.78 -23.16
N THR A 175 7.82 4.05 -23.85
CA THR A 175 8.52 4.54 -25.03
C THR A 175 7.53 4.98 -26.11
N GLY A 176 7.72 6.20 -26.62
CA GLY A 176 6.85 6.81 -27.64
C GLY A 176 5.63 7.56 -27.08
N ALA A 177 5.35 7.49 -25.78
CA ALA A 177 4.33 8.33 -25.17
C ALA A 177 4.78 9.81 -25.16
N PRO A 178 3.92 10.76 -25.58
CA PRO A 178 4.28 12.16 -25.60
C PRO A 178 4.43 12.74 -24.18
N PRO A 179 5.17 13.84 -24.00
CA PRO A 179 5.20 14.56 -22.73
C PRO A 179 3.79 14.92 -22.25
N GLY A 180 3.52 14.72 -20.95
CA GLY A 180 2.20 14.93 -20.38
C GLY A 180 1.97 14.18 -19.07
N ALA A 181 0.81 14.40 -18.47
CA ALA A 181 0.36 13.72 -17.27
C ALA A 181 -0.45 12.47 -17.61
N TYR A 182 -0.24 11.40 -16.84
CA TYR A 182 -0.85 10.10 -17.02
C TYR A 182 -1.15 9.46 -15.67
N VAL A 183 -1.93 8.38 -15.69
CA VAL A 183 -2.14 7.50 -14.54
C VAL A 183 -1.78 6.08 -14.94
N LEU A 184 -0.88 5.45 -14.19
CA LEU A 184 -0.63 4.01 -14.30
C LEU A 184 -1.55 3.29 -13.32
N ARG A 185 -2.47 2.47 -13.82
CA ARG A 185 -3.36 1.66 -13.00
C ARG A 185 -2.97 0.21 -13.07
N PHE A 186 -2.80 -0.42 -11.92
CA PHE A 186 -2.69 -1.87 -11.82
C PHE A 186 -3.96 -2.47 -11.25
N ARG A 187 -4.34 -3.64 -11.76
CA ARG A 187 -5.41 -4.47 -11.20
C ARG A 187 -4.86 -5.85 -10.90
N PHE A 188 -4.87 -6.19 -9.63
CA PHE A 188 -4.49 -7.49 -9.12
C PHE A 188 -5.73 -8.38 -9.05
N ASN A 189 -5.60 -9.61 -9.54
CA ASN A 189 -6.65 -10.61 -9.54
C ASN A 189 -6.14 -11.87 -8.86
N ASP A 190 -6.74 -12.24 -7.72
CA ASP A 190 -6.41 -13.47 -7.01
C ASP A 190 -6.83 -14.67 -7.87
N ALA A 191 -5.94 -15.65 -8.03
CA ALA A 191 -6.21 -16.83 -8.87
C ALA A 191 -6.88 -17.98 -8.09
N LYS A 192 -7.05 -17.85 -6.77
CA LYS A 192 -7.65 -18.84 -5.87
C LYS A 192 -8.99 -18.37 -5.28
N SER A 193 -9.45 -17.18 -5.64
CA SER A 193 -10.76 -16.62 -5.24
C SER A 193 -11.22 -15.58 -6.27
N ASP A 194 -12.39 -14.96 -6.06
CA ASP A 194 -12.86 -13.84 -6.90
C ASP A 194 -12.36 -12.47 -6.39
N LYS A 195 -11.40 -12.44 -5.45
CA LYS A 195 -10.89 -11.20 -4.89
C LYS A 195 -10.06 -10.44 -5.93
N THR A 196 -10.24 -9.13 -5.94
CA THR A 196 -9.44 -8.22 -6.77
C THR A 196 -9.12 -6.95 -6.01
N ALA A 197 -8.01 -6.31 -6.35
CA ALA A 197 -7.65 -4.98 -5.86
C ALA A 197 -7.04 -4.15 -6.99
N SER A 198 -7.20 -2.83 -6.91
CA SER A 198 -6.60 -1.90 -7.85
C SER A 198 -5.85 -0.80 -7.14
N VAL A 199 -4.83 -0.27 -7.80
CA VAL A 199 -4.08 0.89 -7.36
C VAL A 199 -3.72 1.75 -8.55
N GLU A 200 -3.70 3.07 -8.34
CA GLU A 200 -3.35 4.06 -9.34
C GLU A 200 -2.11 4.84 -8.89
N GLN A 201 -1.17 5.03 -9.81
CA GLN A 201 0.05 5.79 -9.62
C GLN A 201 0.13 6.89 -10.69
N PRO A 202 -0.24 8.13 -10.35
CA PRO A 202 -0.06 9.27 -11.25
C PRO A 202 1.41 9.46 -11.60
N PHE A 203 1.71 9.78 -12.86
CA PHE A 203 3.06 10.13 -13.31
C PHE A 203 3.03 11.18 -14.41
N THR A 204 4.17 11.81 -14.67
CA THR A 204 4.34 12.79 -15.75
C THR A 204 5.56 12.41 -16.58
N ILE A 205 5.41 12.42 -17.90
CA ILE A 205 6.54 12.39 -18.83
C ILE A 205 6.95 13.83 -19.10
N VAL A 206 8.16 14.22 -18.72
CA VAL A 206 8.67 15.58 -18.91
C VAL A 206 9.09 15.80 -20.36
N ALA A 207 8.95 17.04 -20.85
CA ALA A 207 9.48 17.39 -22.17
C ALA A 207 11.02 17.23 -22.18
N PRO A 208 11.64 16.81 -23.30
CA PRO A 208 13.08 16.91 -23.45
C PRO A 208 13.51 18.36 -23.23
N PRO A 209 14.69 18.62 -22.62
CA PRO A 209 15.25 19.96 -22.61
C PRO A 209 15.36 20.45 -24.06
N GLU A 210 14.88 21.66 -24.34
CA GLU A 210 15.05 22.28 -25.65
C GLU A 210 16.55 22.35 -25.96
N THR A 211 16.98 21.68 -27.04
CA THR A 211 18.34 21.87 -27.54
C THR A 211 18.45 23.33 -27.98
N PRO A 212 19.35 24.14 -27.41
CA PRO A 212 19.58 25.49 -27.89
C PRO A 212 19.91 25.43 -29.38
N PRO A 213 19.47 26.41 -30.20
CA PRO A 213 19.88 26.50 -31.60
C PRO A 213 21.41 26.36 -31.67
N ALA A 214 21.90 25.49 -32.56
CA ALA A 214 23.33 25.34 -32.78
C ALA A 214 23.94 26.73 -32.97
N GLU A 215 24.92 27.08 -32.13
CA GLU A 215 25.69 28.30 -32.31
C GLU A 215 26.22 28.31 -33.75
N PRO A 216 25.98 29.38 -34.54
CA PRO A 216 26.51 29.47 -35.89
C PRO A 216 28.01 29.16 -35.82
N PRO A 217 28.57 28.37 -36.76
CA PRO A 217 30.01 28.12 -36.76
C PRO A 217 30.73 29.46 -36.66
N ALA A 218 31.56 29.62 -35.63
CA ALA A 218 32.35 30.82 -35.42
C ALA A 218 33.02 31.16 -36.77
N ALA A 219 32.80 32.38 -37.24
CA ALA A 219 33.41 32.86 -38.47
C ALA A 219 34.91 32.53 -38.40
N ALA A 220 35.41 31.88 -39.44
CA ALA A 220 36.82 31.51 -39.55
C ALA A 220 37.68 32.73 -39.16
N PRO A 221 38.71 32.56 -38.31
CA PRO A 221 39.55 33.68 -37.92
C PRO A 221 40.08 34.34 -39.20
N ALA A 222 39.87 35.65 -39.31
CA ALA A 222 40.39 36.45 -40.40
C ALA A 222 41.91 36.23 -40.49
N GLU A 223 42.38 35.97 -41.72
CA GLU A 223 43.79 35.81 -42.04
C GLU A 223 44.60 36.97 -41.42
N PRO A 224 45.68 36.70 -40.67
CA PRO A 224 46.43 37.75 -39.98
C PRO A 224 46.96 38.73 -41.02
N ALA A 225 46.62 40.01 -40.87
CA ALA A 225 47.21 41.08 -41.67
C ALA A 225 48.75 41.02 -41.53
N ALA A 226 49.44 41.02 -42.66
CA ALA A 226 50.89 41.00 -42.73
C ALA A 226 51.48 42.11 -41.85
N GLN A 227 52.37 41.73 -40.92
CA GLN A 227 53.06 42.69 -40.06
C GLN A 227 53.97 43.59 -40.92
N PRO A 228 53.93 44.93 -40.75
CA PRO A 228 54.86 45.81 -41.43
C PRO A 228 56.30 45.56 -40.95
N PRO A 229 57.31 45.80 -41.80
CA PRO A 229 58.70 45.47 -41.49
C PRO A 229 59.21 46.29 -40.29
N VAL A 230 59.86 45.60 -39.36
CA VAL A 230 60.47 46.16 -38.16
C VAL A 230 61.60 47.11 -38.57
N GLN A 231 61.48 48.40 -38.24
CA GLN A 231 62.59 49.34 -38.36
C GLN A 231 63.62 49.06 -37.26
N ALA A 232 64.84 48.72 -37.66
CA ALA A 232 65.97 48.57 -36.76
C ALA A 232 66.35 49.93 -36.14
N SER A 233 66.37 50.00 -34.81
CA SER A 233 66.94 51.14 -34.09
C SER A 233 68.47 51.06 -34.09
N PRO A 234 69.19 52.20 -34.18
CA PRO A 234 70.65 52.20 -34.25
C PRO A 234 71.29 51.88 -32.88
N PRO A 235 72.55 51.38 -32.87
CA PRO A 235 73.23 50.97 -31.66
C PRO A 235 73.64 52.18 -30.80
N ALA A 236 73.43 52.08 -29.50
CA ALA A 236 74.04 52.97 -28.53
C ALA A 236 75.56 52.69 -28.47
N THR A 237 76.36 53.75 -28.58
CA THR A 237 77.83 53.71 -28.49
C THR A 237 78.29 54.21 -27.10
N PRO A 238 79.53 53.93 -26.73
CA PRO A 238 79.96 53.06 -25.62
C PRO A 238 79.87 53.68 -24.22
#